data_AF-A0A7S0Y1J6-F1
#
_entry.id   AF-A0A7S0Y1J6-F1
#
_cell.length_a   1.000
_cell.length_b   1.000
_cell.length_c   1.000
_cell.angle_alpha   90.00
_cell.angle_beta   90.00
_cell.angle_gamma   90.00
#
_symmetry.space_group_name_H-M   'P 1'
#
loop_
_entity.id
_entity.type
_entity.pdbx_description
1 polymer ?
#
loop_
_entity_poly.entity_id
_entity_poly.type
_entity_poly.pdbx_seq_one_letter_code
_entity_poly.pdbx_strand_id
1 'polypeptide(L)'
;PLLIVWVILQIPKIMRMFSMWEGHVSATDVGAATYAKVVFFTLTQVFFVSAISSSLLEQLQAILDRPILIVDILAQSLPTKSVYFINYLLVKAFLSLAFELLRPFTAVSALIRRKCGPKHQTEKMKGEPWRGFNKLQNPGGLALPGIQAHMCLCFMVTFTYSALAPIAMLVTAASFGVSALVYRQQYAYVYDPRGDSGGTFWPASAQYAMSINIVSLVVIIAVIGAKQGFAQMGLLFPLLVVLVLFKAYHSGAPLHVAKTLPSRICV
;
A
#
# COMPACT_ATOMS: atom_id res chain seq x y z
N PRO A 1 11.10 -8.31 19.69
CA PRO A 1 9.84 -7.61 19.35
C PRO A 1 10.05 -6.17 18.83
N LEU A 2 10.79 -5.31 19.55
CA LEU A 2 11.06 -3.92 19.13
C LEU A 2 11.86 -3.83 17.83
N LEU A 3 12.79 -4.76 17.62
CA LEU A 3 13.62 -4.83 16.40
C LEU A 3 12.77 -5.08 15.14
N ILE A 4 11.74 -5.93 15.24
CA ILE A 4 10.82 -6.24 14.13
C ILE A 4 10.01 -4.99 13.73
N VAL A 5 9.47 -4.28 14.73
CA VAL A 5 8.73 -3.03 14.49
C VAL A 5 9.65 -1.98 13.86
N TRP A 6 10.89 -1.88 14.33
CA TRP A 6 11.87 -0.97 13.77
C TRP A 6 12.19 -1.27 12.31
N VAL A 7 12.42 -2.55 11.97
CA VAL A 7 12.67 -2.99 10.58
C VAL A 7 11.48 -2.65 9.68
N ILE A 8 10.25 -2.91 10.13
CA ILE A 8 9.04 -2.65 9.35
C ILE A 8 8.89 -1.15 9.03
N LEU A 9 9.21 -0.28 9.98
CA LEU A 9 9.15 1.17 9.79
C LEU A 9 10.20 1.69 8.79
N GLN A 10 11.31 0.98 8.60
CA GLN A 10 12.34 1.39 7.62
C GLN A 10 12.06 0.90 6.20
N ILE A 11 11.16 -0.07 5.99
CA ILE A 11 10.92 -0.66 4.66
C ILE A 11 10.67 0.40 3.57
N PRO A 12 9.77 1.39 3.74
CA PRO A 12 9.52 2.37 2.69
C PRO A 12 10.76 3.23 2.36
N LYS A 13 11.62 3.47 3.35
CA LYS A 13 12.87 4.23 3.17
C LYS A 13 13.92 3.41 2.43
N ILE A 14 14.04 2.12 2.76
CA ILE A 14 14.95 1.19 2.07
C ILE A 14 14.51 1.01 0.61
N MET A 15 13.21 0.82 0.36
CA MET A 15 12.68 0.70 -1.00
C MET A 15 12.86 1.99 -1.82
N ARG A 16 12.77 3.15 -1.16
CA ARG A 16 13.11 4.43 -1.79
C ARG A 16 14.58 4.51 -2.15
N MET A 17 15.47 4.03 -1.28
CA MET A 17 16.91 3.97 -1.55
C MET A 17 17.21 3.14 -2.80
N PHE A 18 16.63 1.93 -2.89
CA PHE A 18 16.77 1.11 -4.09
C PHE A 18 16.22 1.78 -5.35
N SER A 19 15.10 2.51 -5.23
CA SER A 19 14.52 3.25 -6.37
C SER A 19 15.36 4.45 -6.80
N MET A 20 16.12 5.05 -5.88
CA MET A 20 17.10 6.09 -6.21
C MET A 20 18.34 5.50 -6.89
N TRP A 21 18.78 4.30 -6.48
CA TRP A 21 19.92 3.62 -7.12
C TRP A 21 19.64 3.16 -8.55
N GLU A 22 18.38 3.01 -8.94
CA GLU A 22 17.97 2.70 -10.31
C GLU A 22 18.16 3.88 -11.29
N GLY A 23 18.44 5.09 -10.80
CA GLY A 23 18.80 6.22 -11.66
C GLY A 23 17.62 6.89 -12.38
N HIS A 24 16.44 6.94 -11.77
CA HIS A 24 15.29 7.66 -12.32
C HIS A 24 15.56 9.18 -12.43
N VAL A 25 15.09 9.79 -13.53
CA VAL A 25 15.35 11.20 -13.86
C VAL A 25 14.57 12.16 -12.97
N SER A 26 13.34 11.81 -12.58
CA SER A 26 12.45 12.65 -11.76
C SER A 26 12.18 12.07 -10.37
N ALA A 27 11.99 12.95 -9.38
CA ALA A 27 11.55 12.58 -8.04
C ALA A 27 10.14 11.94 -8.02
N THR A 28 9.28 12.31 -8.97
CA THR A 28 7.96 11.68 -9.16
C THR A 28 8.11 10.22 -9.58
N ASP A 29 9.04 9.94 -10.49
CA ASP A 29 9.30 8.59 -11.01
C ASP A 29 9.93 7.70 -9.94
N VAL A 30 10.88 8.25 -9.15
CA VAL A 30 11.40 7.57 -7.95
C VAL A 30 10.26 7.22 -7.00
N GLY A 31 9.30 8.14 -6.80
CA GLY A 31 8.12 7.92 -5.97
C GLY A 31 7.23 6.78 -6.50
N ALA A 32 6.98 6.74 -7.81
CA ALA A 32 6.18 5.71 -8.45
C ALA A 32 6.84 4.33 -8.39
N ALA A 33 8.15 4.25 -8.65
CA ALA A 33 8.92 3.02 -8.51
C ALA A 33 8.98 2.52 -7.05
N THR A 34 9.14 3.45 -6.10
CA THR A 34 9.09 3.12 -4.67
C THR A 34 7.72 2.55 -4.29
N TYR A 35 6.65 3.18 -4.76
CA TYR A 35 5.28 2.72 -4.52
C TYR A 35 5.05 1.30 -5.03
N ALA A 36 5.46 0.99 -6.27
CA ALA A 36 5.37 -0.35 -6.85
C ALA A 36 6.01 -1.42 -5.94
N LYS A 37 7.25 -1.16 -5.50
CA LYS A 37 8.02 -2.08 -4.66
C LYS A 37 7.41 -2.25 -3.28
N VAL A 38 6.97 -1.14 -2.65
CA VAL A 38 6.35 -1.19 -1.33
C VAL A 38 5.01 -1.92 -1.37
N VAL A 39 4.19 -1.72 -2.41
CA VAL A 39 2.94 -2.47 -2.61
C VAL A 39 3.23 -3.96 -2.76
N PHE A 40 4.12 -4.33 -3.68
CA PHE A 40 4.48 -5.73 -3.91
C PHE A 40 4.99 -6.40 -2.63
N PHE A 41 5.94 -5.76 -1.94
CA PHE A 41 6.47 -6.27 -0.69
C PHE A 41 5.39 -6.39 0.40
N THR A 42 4.55 -5.38 0.55
CA THR A 42 3.49 -5.36 1.58
C THR A 42 2.45 -6.45 1.31
N LEU A 43 2.04 -6.65 0.06
CA LEU A 43 1.09 -7.71 -0.28
C LEU A 43 1.69 -9.09 -0.04
N THR A 44 2.91 -9.35 -0.54
CA THR A 44 3.57 -10.65 -0.33
C THR A 44 3.78 -10.93 1.16
N GLN A 45 4.34 -9.98 1.91
CA GLN A 45 4.70 -10.21 3.31
C GLN A 45 3.50 -10.21 4.25
N VAL A 46 2.58 -9.27 4.09
CA VAL A 46 1.48 -9.11 5.06
C VAL A 46 0.28 -9.97 4.69
N PHE A 47 0.00 -10.20 3.40
CA PHE A 47 -1.14 -11.02 3.02
C PHE A 47 -0.74 -12.48 2.81
N PHE A 48 0.14 -12.78 1.84
CA PHE A 48 0.47 -14.18 1.50
C PHE A 48 1.27 -14.88 2.58
N VAL A 49 2.38 -14.28 3.03
CA VAL A 49 3.24 -14.91 4.04
C VAL A 49 2.49 -15.06 5.37
N SER A 50 1.72 -14.06 5.82
CA SER A 50 0.98 -14.19 7.08
C SER A 50 -0.15 -15.22 7.02
N ALA A 51 -0.79 -15.39 5.85
CA ALA A 51 -1.82 -16.40 5.64
C ALA A 51 -1.25 -17.82 5.73
N ILE A 52 -0.02 -18.05 5.25
CA ILE A 52 0.61 -19.37 5.22
C ILE A 52 1.49 -19.60 6.46
N SER A 53 1.91 -18.55 7.18
CA SER A 53 2.95 -18.62 8.22
C SER A 53 2.73 -19.70 9.30
N SER A 54 1.49 -19.99 9.71
CA SER A 54 1.24 -21.07 10.68
C SER A 54 1.43 -22.45 10.08
N SER A 55 1.03 -22.64 8.83
CA SER A 55 1.10 -23.93 8.13
C SER A 55 2.47 -24.17 7.48
N LEU A 56 3.22 -23.11 7.19
CA LEU A 56 4.57 -23.15 6.62
C LEU A 56 5.57 -23.86 7.53
N LEU A 57 5.50 -23.62 8.85
CA LEU A 57 6.44 -24.24 9.80
C LEU A 57 6.22 -25.75 9.91
N GLU A 58 4.98 -26.20 9.80
CA GLU A 58 4.60 -27.62 9.91
C GLU A 58 4.81 -28.38 8.59
N GLN A 59 4.66 -27.70 7.44
CA GLN A 59 4.68 -28.34 6.12
C GLN A 59 5.89 -27.95 5.25
N LEU A 60 6.93 -27.33 5.84
CA LEU A 60 8.10 -26.83 5.10
C LEU A 60 8.77 -27.92 4.25
N GLN A 61 8.94 -29.13 4.82
CA GLN A 61 9.54 -30.26 4.12
C GLN A 61 8.67 -30.73 2.95
N ALA A 62 7.34 -30.79 3.12
CA ALA A 62 6.40 -31.18 2.07
C ALA A 62 6.30 -30.14 0.93
N ILE A 63 6.48 -28.85 1.24
CA ILE A 63 6.48 -27.76 0.26
C ILE A 63 7.72 -27.81 -0.63
N LEU A 64 8.88 -28.16 -0.08
CA LEU A 64 10.13 -28.30 -0.86
C LEU A 64 10.02 -29.42 -1.90
N ASP A 65 9.33 -30.52 -1.57
CA ASP A 65 9.13 -31.64 -2.48
C ASP A 65 8.03 -31.38 -3.51
N ARG A 66 6.99 -30.61 -3.17
CA ARG A 66 5.88 -30.27 -4.07
C ARG A 66 5.44 -28.80 -3.93
N PRO A 67 5.89 -27.89 -4.80
CA PRO A 67 5.57 -26.46 -4.68
C PRO A 67 4.10 -26.12 -4.96
N ILE A 68 3.37 -27.00 -5.66
CA ILE A 68 1.93 -26.84 -5.96
C ILE A 68 1.07 -26.87 -4.68
N LEU A 69 1.54 -27.56 -3.64
CA LEU A 69 0.84 -27.68 -2.35
C LEU A 69 0.61 -26.33 -1.65
N ILE A 70 1.43 -25.32 -1.97
CA ILE A 70 1.31 -23.97 -1.40
C ILE A 70 -0.08 -23.37 -1.69
N VAL A 71 -0.64 -23.62 -2.87
CA VAL A 71 -1.96 -23.08 -3.26
C VAL A 71 -3.07 -23.70 -2.42
N ASP A 72 -3.00 -25.01 -2.18
CA ASP A 72 -3.97 -25.74 -1.36
C ASP A 72 -3.88 -25.33 0.12
N ILE A 73 -2.66 -25.20 0.64
CA ILE A 73 -2.43 -24.74 2.02
C ILE A 73 -2.99 -23.33 2.20
N LEU A 74 -2.70 -22.42 1.25
CA LEU A 74 -3.21 -21.06 1.27
C LEU A 74 -4.74 -21.02 1.21
N ALA A 75 -5.35 -21.85 0.36
CA ALA A 75 -6.80 -21.95 0.20
C ALA A 75 -7.49 -22.42 1.49
N GLN A 76 -6.88 -23.34 2.23
CA GLN A 76 -7.42 -23.85 3.50
C GLN A 76 -7.18 -22.88 4.68
N SER A 77 -6.03 -22.18 4.69
CA SER A 77 -5.67 -21.32 5.81
C SER A 77 -6.36 -19.95 5.79
N LEU A 78 -6.65 -19.40 4.60
CA LEU A 78 -7.23 -18.06 4.45
C LEU A 78 -8.56 -17.86 5.17
N PRO A 79 -9.57 -18.74 5.06
CA PRO A 79 -10.83 -18.59 5.78
C PRO A 79 -10.64 -18.55 7.30
N THR A 80 -9.77 -19.41 7.83
CA THR A 80 -9.45 -19.53 9.25
C THR A 80 -8.73 -18.30 9.80
N LYS A 81 -8.01 -17.55 8.94
CA LYS A 81 -7.28 -16.33 9.32
C LYS A 81 -8.09 -15.03 9.19
N SER A 82 -9.38 -15.10 8.89
CA SER A 82 -10.25 -13.91 8.74
C SER A 82 -10.22 -12.97 9.95
N VAL A 83 -10.33 -13.49 11.17
CA VAL A 83 -10.28 -12.70 12.42
C VAL A 83 -8.93 -11.99 12.59
N TYR A 84 -7.82 -12.65 12.22
CA TYR A 84 -6.49 -12.06 12.26
C TYR A 84 -6.40 -10.84 11.33
N PHE A 85 -6.88 -10.96 10.08
CA PHE A 85 -6.84 -9.85 9.13
C PHE A 85 -7.74 -8.69 9.54
N ILE A 86 -8.92 -8.96 10.10
CA ILE A 86 -9.82 -7.92 10.64
C ILE A 86 -9.12 -7.15 11.76
N ASN A 87 -8.55 -7.85 12.74
CA ASN A 87 -7.84 -7.22 13.86
C ASN A 87 -6.60 -6.45 13.39
N TYR A 88 -5.83 -7.02 12.47
CA TYR A 88 -4.66 -6.36 11.88
C TYR A 88 -5.06 -5.05 11.18
N LEU A 89 -6.10 -5.08 10.35
CA LEU A 89 -6.60 -3.90 9.65
C LEU A 89 -7.08 -2.83 10.62
N LEU A 90 -7.82 -3.22 11.66
CA LEU A 90 -8.35 -2.31 12.66
C LEU A 90 -7.20 -1.62 13.41
N VAL A 91 -6.28 -2.40 13.97
CA VAL A 91 -5.11 -1.85 14.69
C VAL A 91 -4.28 -0.97 13.77
N LYS A 92 -4.00 -1.40 12.54
CA LYS A 92 -3.20 -0.62 11.59
C LYS A 92 -3.91 0.66 11.16
N ALA A 93 -5.21 0.63 10.89
CA ALA A 93 -5.97 1.81 10.53
C ALA A 93 -5.98 2.83 11.67
N PHE A 94 -6.36 2.43 12.89
CA PHE A 94 -6.36 3.34 14.03
C PHE A 94 -4.98 3.88 14.37
N LEU A 95 -3.96 3.01 14.40
CA LEU A 95 -2.59 3.42 14.73
C LEU A 95 -1.99 4.31 13.66
N SER A 96 -2.21 4.02 12.37
CA SER A 96 -1.71 4.84 11.27
C SER A 96 -2.38 6.22 11.28
N LEU A 97 -3.70 6.28 11.44
CA LEU A 97 -4.42 7.55 11.54
C LEU A 97 -3.98 8.34 12.77
N ALA A 98 -3.83 7.70 13.94
CA ALA A 98 -3.34 8.36 15.14
C ALA A 98 -1.92 8.93 14.96
N PHE A 99 -1.02 8.18 14.33
CA PHE A 99 0.32 8.67 14.01
C PHE A 99 0.32 9.79 12.97
N GLU A 100 -0.59 9.73 12.02
CA GLU A 100 -0.76 10.76 11.01
C GLU A 100 -1.30 12.06 11.65
N LEU A 101 -2.23 12.00 12.60
CA LEU A 101 -2.71 13.19 13.34
C LEU A 101 -1.63 13.77 14.25
N LEU A 102 -0.96 12.93 15.03
CA LEU A 102 0.00 13.37 16.04
C LEU A 102 1.34 13.82 15.42
N ARG A 103 1.69 13.26 14.25
CA ARG A 103 2.96 13.45 13.53
C ARG A 103 4.16 13.44 14.47
N PRO A 104 4.37 12.36 15.24
CA PRO A 104 5.39 12.33 16.29
C PRO A 104 6.79 12.48 15.72
N PHE A 105 7.05 11.95 14.52
CA PHE A 105 8.37 12.04 13.90
C PHE A 105 8.76 13.49 13.60
N THR A 106 7.84 14.30 13.05
CA THR A 106 8.11 15.73 12.83
C THR A 106 8.24 16.49 14.15
N ALA A 107 7.42 16.18 15.14
CA ALA A 107 7.50 16.81 16.47
C ALA A 107 8.85 16.54 17.15
N VAL A 108 9.30 15.28 17.16
CA VAL A 108 10.60 14.90 17.72
C VAL A 108 11.75 15.53 16.94
N SER A 109 11.68 15.52 15.60
CA SER A 109 12.71 16.14 14.74
C SER A 109 12.88 17.64 15.03
N ALA A 110 11.77 18.35 15.26
CA ALA A 110 11.77 19.76 15.57
C ALA A 110 12.24 20.04 17.00
N LEU A 111 11.90 19.18 17.97
CA LEU A 111 12.41 19.28 19.34
C LEU A 111 13.92 19.09 19.39
N ILE A 112 14.46 18.10 18.66
CA ILE A 112 15.91 17.87 18.53
C ILE A 112 16.58 19.10 17.89
N ARG A 113 16.02 19.63 16.79
CA ARG A 113 16.52 20.85 16.15
C ARG A 113 16.50 22.06 17.10
N ARG A 114 15.49 22.18 17.96
CA ARG A 114 15.38 23.26 18.95
C ARG A 114 16.42 23.14 20.07
N LYS A 115 16.72 21.92 20.53
CA LYS A 115 17.68 21.66 21.62
C LYS A 115 19.15 21.63 21.16
N CYS A 116 19.42 21.02 20.01
CA CYS A 116 20.78 20.75 19.53
C CYS A 116 21.17 21.54 18.27
N GLY A 117 20.25 22.30 17.68
CA GLY A 117 20.50 23.07 16.46
C GLY A 117 21.16 24.44 16.72
N PRO A 118 21.68 25.09 15.67
CA PRO A 118 22.32 26.40 15.78
C PRO A 118 21.30 27.47 16.22
N LYS A 119 21.58 28.19 17.32
CA LYS A 119 20.70 29.24 17.88
C LYS A 119 20.68 30.53 17.04
N HIS A 120 21.73 30.79 16.28
CA HIS A 120 21.85 31.95 15.39
C HIS A 120 21.82 31.47 13.93
N GLN A 121 20.69 31.64 13.25
CA GLN A 121 20.55 31.33 11.82
C GLN A 121 19.96 32.51 11.06
N THR A 122 20.64 32.90 9.98
CA THR A 122 20.20 33.87 8.96
C THR A 122 18.88 33.42 8.32
N GLU A 123 18.05 34.36 7.87
CA GLU A 123 16.73 34.09 7.29
C GLU A 123 16.72 33.07 6.15
N LYS A 124 17.81 32.98 5.37
CA LYS A 124 17.97 31.98 4.31
C LYS A 124 18.17 30.55 4.86
N MET A 125 18.93 30.39 5.95
CA MET A 125 19.12 29.10 6.64
C MET A 125 17.90 28.68 7.47
N LYS A 126 16.92 29.58 7.66
CA LYS A 126 15.67 29.27 8.36
C LYS A 126 14.78 28.32 7.53
N GLY A 127 14.91 28.29 6.21
CA GLY A 127 14.09 27.45 5.33
C GLY A 127 14.64 26.03 5.11
N GLU A 128 15.96 25.84 5.24
CA GLU A 128 16.61 24.58 4.90
C GLU A 128 16.62 23.56 6.07
N PRO A 129 16.52 22.25 5.75
CA PRO A 129 16.70 21.18 6.72
C PRO A 129 18.10 21.22 7.33
N TRP A 130 18.20 21.25 8.67
CA TRP A 130 19.50 21.11 9.33
C TRP A 130 19.80 19.62 9.51
N ARG A 131 20.77 19.06 8.77
CA ARG A 131 21.11 17.62 8.80
C ARG A 131 19.89 16.69 8.62
N GLY A 132 18.91 17.10 7.79
CA GLY A 132 17.66 16.37 7.57
C GLY A 132 16.56 16.61 8.62
N PHE A 133 16.81 17.41 9.66
CA PHE A 133 15.80 17.83 10.63
C PHE A 133 15.09 19.10 10.16
N ASN A 134 13.80 18.95 9.85
CA ASN A 134 12.93 20.04 9.46
C ASN A 134 12.45 20.85 10.67
N LYS A 135 12.04 22.10 10.42
CA LYS A 135 11.26 22.87 11.38
C LYS A 135 9.83 22.35 11.43
N LEU A 136 9.15 22.60 12.55
CA LEU A 136 7.72 22.35 12.68
C LEU A 136 6.89 23.05 11.57
N GLN A 137 7.38 24.21 11.10
CA GLN A 137 6.80 25.01 10.03
C GLN A 137 7.04 24.46 8.61
N ASN A 138 7.96 23.50 8.43
CA ASN A 138 8.18 22.83 7.16
C ASN A 138 7.83 21.33 7.31
N PRO A 139 6.55 20.99 7.21
CA PRO A 139 6.04 19.66 7.49
C PRO A 139 6.47 18.60 6.47
N GLY A 140 7.05 19.00 5.33
CA GLY A 140 7.40 18.13 4.22
C GLY A 140 6.19 17.66 3.42
N GLY A 141 6.45 16.97 2.31
CA GLY A 141 5.42 16.36 1.48
C GLY A 141 4.82 15.10 2.12
N LEU A 142 3.59 14.78 1.71
CA LEU A 142 2.90 13.55 2.11
C LEU A 142 3.70 12.32 1.67
N ALA A 143 3.86 11.34 2.55
CA ALA A 143 4.50 10.07 2.23
C ALA A 143 3.59 9.15 1.39
N LEU A 144 3.25 9.60 0.17
CA LEU A 144 2.32 8.96 -0.75
C LEU A 144 2.54 7.44 -0.91
N PRO A 145 3.78 6.94 -1.13
CA PRO A 145 3.99 5.50 -1.38
C PRO A 145 3.55 4.60 -0.22
N GLY A 146 3.77 5.04 1.02
CA GLY A 146 3.44 4.25 2.21
C GLY A 146 1.93 4.18 2.47
N ILE A 147 1.25 5.32 2.34
CA ILE A 147 -0.20 5.42 2.52
C ILE A 147 -0.92 4.62 1.43
N GLN A 148 -0.52 4.81 0.17
CA GLN A 148 -1.13 4.09 -0.95
C GLN A 148 -0.92 2.57 -0.85
N ALA A 149 0.24 2.11 -0.36
CA ALA A 149 0.47 0.69 -0.12
C ALA A 149 -0.45 0.12 0.97
N HIS A 150 -0.73 0.89 2.03
CA HIS A 150 -1.72 0.50 3.02
C HIS A 150 -3.12 0.37 2.41
N MET A 151 -3.54 1.33 1.58
CA MET A 151 -4.84 1.29 0.89
C MET A 151 -4.94 0.08 -0.05
N CYS A 152 -3.88 -0.24 -0.79
CA CYS A 152 -3.81 -1.45 -1.63
C CYS A 152 -4.01 -2.74 -0.82
N LEU A 153 -3.40 -2.81 0.36
CA LEU A 153 -3.62 -3.93 1.27
C LEU A 153 -5.08 -4.01 1.75
N CYS A 154 -5.68 -2.87 2.11
CA CYS A 154 -7.11 -2.83 2.48
C CYS A 154 -8.00 -3.31 1.33
N PHE A 155 -7.70 -2.94 0.08
CA PHE A 155 -8.40 -3.45 -1.10
C PHE A 155 -8.24 -4.97 -1.25
N MET A 156 -7.02 -5.49 -1.13
CA MET A 156 -6.75 -6.93 -1.24
C MET A 156 -7.57 -7.74 -0.23
N VAL A 157 -7.57 -7.30 1.04
CA VAL A 157 -8.33 -7.98 2.10
C VAL A 157 -9.83 -7.83 1.85
N THR A 158 -10.31 -6.64 1.46
CA THR A 158 -11.74 -6.41 1.19
C THR A 158 -12.25 -7.31 0.08
N PHE A 159 -11.56 -7.38 -1.07
CA PHE A 159 -12.01 -8.21 -2.18
C PHE A 159 -11.94 -9.69 -1.84
N THR A 160 -10.84 -10.17 -1.22
CA THR A 160 -10.71 -11.59 -0.86
C THR A 160 -11.75 -12.01 0.18
N TYR A 161 -11.97 -11.21 1.22
CA TYR A 161 -12.89 -11.55 2.30
C TYR A 161 -14.33 -11.11 2.06
N SER A 162 -14.63 -10.43 0.95
CA SER A 162 -16.01 -10.07 0.58
C SER A 162 -16.94 -11.28 0.56
N ALA A 163 -16.48 -12.39 -0.03
CA ALA A 163 -17.23 -13.65 -0.12
C ALA A 163 -17.03 -14.56 1.12
N LEU A 164 -15.91 -14.44 1.83
CA LEU A 164 -15.56 -15.34 2.94
C LEU A 164 -16.09 -14.85 4.30
N ALA A 165 -16.00 -13.53 4.56
CA ALA A 165 -16.32 -12.91 5.83
C ALA A 165 -16.80 -11.46 5.60
N PRO A 166 -18.12 -11.23 5.39
CA PRO A 166 -18.65 -9.91 5.03
C PRO A 166 -18.42 -8.84 6.11
N ILE A 167 -18.20 -9.24 7.36
CA ILE A 167 -17.84 -8.33 8.46
C ILE A 167 -16.52 -7.59 8.15
N ALA A 168 -15.56 -8.24 7.49
CA ALA A 168 -14.30 -7.60 7.11
C ALA A 168 -14.53 -6.41 6.17
N MET A 169 -15.50 -6.52 5.26
CA MET A 169 -15.87 -5.44 4.34
C MET A 169 -16.46 -4.23 5.06
N LEU A 170 -17.29 -4.45 6.10
CA LEU A 170 -17.85 -3.35 6.90
C LEU A 170 -16.74 -2.61 7.67
N VAL A 171 -15.79 -3.35 8.24
CA VAL A 171 -14.66 -2.78 8.97
C VAL A 171 -13.75 -1.97 8.04
N THR A 172 -13.48 -2.46 6.82
CA THR A 172 -12.68 -1.70 5.85
C THR A 172 -13.41 -0.49 5.32
N ALA A 173 -14.72 -0.58 5.06
CA ALA A 173 -15.52 0.56 4.65
C ALA A 173 -15.51 1.68 5.72
N ALA A 174 -15.67 1.31 6.99
CA ALA A 174 -15.58 2.25 8.10
C ALA A 174 -14.18 2.90 8.20
N SER A 175 -13.11 2.12 8.05
CA SER A 175 -11.74 2.65 8.11
C SER A 175 -11.41 3.59 6.95
N PHE A 176 -11.92 3.32 5.75
CA PHE A 176 -11.83 4.24 4.61
C PHE A 176 -12.60 5.55 4.87
N GLY A 177 -13.79 5.48 5.48
CA GLY A 177 -14.58 6.66 5.85
C GLY A 177 -13.83 7.59 6.82
N VAL A 178 -13.27 7.02 7.90
CA VAL A 178 -12.46 7.80 8.86
C VAL A 178 -11.19 8.34 8.20
N SER A 179 -10.51 7.51 7.40
CA SER A 179 -9.29 7.93 6.67
C SER A 179 -9.58 9.12 5.74
N ALA A 180 -10.70 9.12 5.03
CA ALA A 180 -11.09 10.22 4.14
C ALA A 180 -11.24 11.55 4.89
N LEU A 181 -11.84 11.54 6.08
CA LEU A 181 -12.00 12.74 6.92
C LEU A 181 -10.64 13.26 7.41
N VAL A 182 -9.78 12.36 7.91
CA VAL A 182 -8.46 12.69 8.43
C VAL A 182 -7.54 13.26 7.36
N TYR A 183 -7.39 12.56 6.23
CA TYR A 183 -6.51 12.99 5.15
C TYR A 183 -7.02 14.28 4.49
N ARG A 184 -8.34 14.50 4.41
CA ARG A 184 -8.91 15.78 3.95
C ARG A 184 -8.47 16.94 4.84
N GLN A 185 -8.53 16.77 6.15
CA GLN A 185 -8.10 17.80 7.10
C GLN A 185 -6.60 18.08 6.97
N GLN A 186 -5.78 17.04 6.89
CA GLN A 186 -4.33 17.21 6.83
C GLN A 186 -3.84 17.79 5.52
N TYR A 187 -4.48 17.43 4.41
CA TYR A 187 -4.16 18.00 3.11
C TYR A 187 -4.46 19.50 3.06
N ALA A 188 -5.55 19.95 3.71
CA ALA A 188 -5.94 21.36 3.75
C ALA A 188 -5.04 22.22 4.67
N TYR A 189 -4.63 21.71 5.83
CA TYR A 189 -4.00 22.54 6.88
C TYR A 189 -2.52 22.24 7.14
N VAL A 190 -2.01 21.08 6.73
CA VAL A 190 -0.70 20.60 7.20
C VAL A 190 0.28 20.35 6.07
N TYR A 191 -0.11 19.72 4.97
CA TYR A 191 0.84 19.33 3.93
C TYR A 191 1.18 20.46 2.97
N ASP A 192 2.46 20.54 2.59
CA ASP A 192 2.93 21.51 1.61
C ASP A 192 2.63 20.99 0.18
N PRO A 193 1.94 21.75 -0.68
CA PRO A 193 1.64 21.34 -2.05
C PRO A 193 2.86 21.36 -3.00
N ARG A 194 4.07 21.63 -2.51
CA ARG A 194 5.30 21.62 -3.32
C ARG A 194 5.54 20.27 -4.00
N GLY A 195 5.56 20.29 -5.33
CA GLY A 195 5.76 19.11 -6.17
C GLY A 195 4.46 18.59 -6.74
N ASP A 196 3.84 19.37 -7.64
CA ASP A 196 2.68 18.90 -8.38
C ASP A 196 3.10 17.86 -9.41
N SER A 197 2.52 16.67 -9.31
CA SER A 197 2.76 15.56 -10.22
C SER A 197 1.72 15.49 -11.34
N GLY A 198 0.75 16.41 -11.38
CA GLY A 198 -0.28 16.49 -12.41
C GLY A 198 -1.22 15.26 -12.44
N GLY A 199 -1.26 14.48 -11.36
CA GLY A 199 -2.04 13.24 -11.31
C GLY A 199 -1.39 12.04 -12.00
N THR A 200 -0.10 12.09 -12.37
CA THR A 200 0.64 10.99 -13.01
C THR A 200 0.62 9.66 -12.23
N PHE A 201 0.38 9.69 -10.92
CA PHE A 201 0.25 8.50 -10.07
C PHE A 201 -1.08 7.75 -10.26
N TRP A 202 -2.15 8.43 -10.69
CA TRP A 202 -3.49 7.86 -10.78
C TRP A 202 -3.58 6.63 -11.72
N PRO A 203 -3.01 6.66 -12.94
CA PRO A 203 -2.93 5.48 -13.80
C PRO A 203 -2.32 4.26 -13.14
N ALA A 204 -1.21 4.45 -12.43
CA ALA A 204 -0.51 3.37 -11.77
C ALA A 204 -1.39 2.78 -10.65
N SER A 205 -1.95 3.63 -9.79
CA SER A 205 -2.86 3.20 -8.71
C SER A 205 -4.07 2.43 -9.24
N ALA A 206 -4.68 2.87 -10.35
CA ALA A 206 -5.80 2.16 -10.99
C ALA A 206 -5.38 0.78 -11.51
N GLN A 207 -4.23 0.67 -12.16
CA GLN A 207 -3.70 -0.61 -12.63
C GLN A 207 -3.39 -1.58 -11.48
N TYR A 208 -2.89 -1.09 -10.34
CA TYR A 208 -2.71 -1.91 -9.14
C TYR A 208 -4.05 -2.36 -8.56
N ALA A 209 -5.05 -1.47 -8.44
CA ALA A 209 -6.37 -1.85 -7.96
C ALA A 209 -7.02 -2.95 -8.82
N MET A 210 -6.93 -2.84 -10.16
CA MET A 210 -7.38 -3.89 -11.09
C MET A 210 -6.60 -5.19 -10.89
N SER A 211 -5.28 -5.11 -10.74
CA SER A 211 -4.43 -6.30 -10.52
C SER A 211 -4.76 -6.99 -9.20
N ILE A 212 -4.99 -6.23 -8.13
CA ILE A 212 -5.40 -6.75 -6.82
C ILE A 212 -6.75 -7.46 -6.92
N ASN A 213 -7.71 -6.90 -7.68
CA ASN A 213 -9.00 -7.54 -7.89
C ASN A 213 -8.84 -8.90 -8.60
N ILE A 214 -8.04 -8.98 -9.67
CA ILE A 214 -7.72 -10.24 -10.35
C ILE A 214 -7.08 -11.25 -9.39
N VAL A 215 -6.06 -10.83 -8.62
CA VAL A 215 -5.37 -11.71 -7.66
C VAL A 215 -6.33 -12.21 -6.59
N SER A 216 -7.20 -11.34 -6.05
CA SER A 216 -8.20 -11.74 -5.05
C SER A 216 -9.22 -12.74 -5.61
N LEU A 217 -9.60 -12.62 -6.88
CA LEU A 217 -10.52 -13.55 -7.52
C LEU A 217 -9.87 -14.92 -7.75
N VAL A 218 -8.59 -14.95 -8.17
CA VAL A 218 -7.80 -16.20 -8.25
C VAL A 218 -7.75 -16.89 -6.90
N VAL A 219 -7.53 -16.13 -5.82
CA VAL A 219 -7.51 -16.66 -4.45
C VAL A 219 -8.89 -17.21 -4.06
N ILE A 220 -9.98 -16.52 -4.35
CA ILE A 220 -11.34 -17.00 -4.08
C ILE A 220 -11.63 -18.31 -4.84
N ILE A 221 -11.24 -18.38 -6.12
CA ILE A 221 -11.35 -19.59 -6.93
C ILE A 221 -10.58 -20.75 -6.29
N ALA A 222 -9.36 -20.50 -5.81
CA ALA A 222 -8.55 -21.52 -5.11
C ALA A 222 -9.25 -21.99 -3.82
N VAL A 223 -9.80 -21.09 -3.03
CA VAL A 223 -10.55 -21.41 -1.79
C VAL A 223 -11.80 -22.24 -2.08
N ILE A 224 -12.55 -21.91 -3.14
CA ILE A 224 -13.74 -22.67 -3.54
C ILE A 224 -13.37 -24.04 -4.11
N GLY A 225 -12.28 -24.12 -4.88
CA GLY A 225 -11.72 -25.38 -5.38
C GLY A 225 -11.35 -26.33 -4.24
N ALA A 226 -10.68 -25.81 -3.19
CA ALA A 226 -10.37 -26.59 -1.99
C ALA A 226 -11.61 -27.11 -1.25
N LYS A 227 -12.76 -26.42 -1.38
CA LYS A 227 -14.07 -26.83 -0.84
C LYS A 227 -14.87 -27.74 -1.79
N GLN A 228 -14.29 -28.23 -2.88
CA GLN A 228 -14.94 -29.09 -3.88
C GLN A 228 -16.14 -28.44 -4.60
N GLY A 229 -16.19 -27.10 -4.67
CA GLY A 229 -17.28 -26.32 -5.25
C GLY A 229 -17.17 -26.11 -6.77
N PHE A 230 -17.09 -27.18 -7.56
CA PHE A 230 -16.76 -27.10 -9.00
C PHE A 230 -17.73 -26.26 -9.84
N ALA A 231 -19.04 -26.29 -9.54
CA ALA A 231 -20.03 -25.48 -10.25
C ALA A 231 -19.81 -23.97 -10.04
N GLN A 232 -19.46 -23.57 -8.81
CA GLN A 232 -19.19 -22.17 -8.46
C GLN A 232 -17.87 -21.69 -9.07
N MET A 233 -16.86 -22.56 -9.09
CA MET A 233 -15.59 -22.28 -9.79
C MET A 233 -15.80 -22.03 -11.28
N GLY A 234 -16.65 -22.84 -11.94
CA GLY A 234 -17.01 -22.65 -13.34
C GLY A 234 -17.68 -21.30 -13.62
N LEU A 235 -18.49 -20.80 -12.70
CA LEU A 235 -19.16 -19.49 -12.83
C LEU A 235 -18.20 -18.30 -12.65
N LEU A 236 -17.18 -18.44 -11.81
CA LEU A 236 -16.20 -17.37 -11.55
C LEU A 236 -15.14 -17.25 -12.66
N PHE A 237 -14.93 -18.31 -13.43
CA PHE A 237 -13.93 -18.31 -14.50
C PHE A 237 -14.20 -17.29 -15.62
N PRO A 238 -15.43 -17.15 -16.17
CA PRO A 238 -15.75 -16.07 -17.10
C PRO A 238 -15.48 -14.67 -16.53
N LEU A 239 -15.79 -14.45 -15.25
CA LEU A 239 -15.54 -13.16 -14.59
C LEU A 239 -14.04 -12.84 -14.56
N LEU A 240 -13.19 -13.84 -14.29
CA LEU A 240 -11.74 -13.69 -14.33
C LEU A 240 -11.25 -13.29 -15.72
N VAL A 241 -11.77 -13.94 -16.77
CA VAL A 241 -11.42 -13.61 -18.16
C VAL A 241 -11.82 -12.16 -18.48
N VAL A 242 -13.03 -11.74 -18.11
CA VAL A 242 -13.51 -10.37 -18.32
C VAL A 242 -12.60 -9.35 -17.61
N LEU A 243 -12.19 -9.60 -16.37
CA LEU A 243 -11.31 -8.69 -15.63
C LEU A 243 -9.91 -8.58 -16.26
N VAL A 244 -9.36 -9.70 -16.75
CA VAL A 244 -8.06 -9.70 -17.44
C VAL A 244 -8.15 -8.93 -18.75
N LEU A 245 -9.20 -9.15 -19.55
CA LEU A 245 -9.45 -8.40 -20.79
C LEU A 245 -9.67 -6.92 -20.51
N PHE A 246 -10.42 -6.58 -19.47
CA PHE A 246 -10.66 -5.21 -19.05
C PHE A 246 -9.37 -4.50 -18.65
N LYS A 247 -8.51 -5.17 -17.87
CA LYS A 247 -7.18 -4.65 -17.53
C LYS A 247 -6.31 -4.47 -18.78
N ALA A 248 -6.30 -5.44 -19.70
CA ALA A 248 -5.53 -5.36 -20.95
C ALA A 248 -6.01 -4.17 -21.81
N TYR A 249 -7.32 -4.01 -21.95
CA TYR A 249 -7.94 -2.88 -22.65
C TYR A 249 -7.53 -1.54 -22.03
N HIS A 250 -7.62 -1.39 -20.71
CA HIS A 250 -7.22 -0.15 -20.03
C HIS A 250 -5.72 0.10 -20.03
N SER A 251 -4.90 -0.94 -20.11
CA SER A 251 -3.45 -0.80 -20.30
C SER A 251 -3.10 -0.32 -21.71
N GLY A 252 -3.93 -0.62 -22.71
CA GLY A 252 -3.72 -0.25 -24.12
C GLY A 252 -4.38 1.05 -24.57
N ALA A 253 -5.56 1.42 -24.04
CA ALA A 253 -6.45 2.36 -24.74
C ALA A 253 -6.58 3.81 -24.18
N PRO A 254 -6.49 4.13 -22.85
CA PRO A 254 -6.75 5.53 -22.44
C PRO A 254 -5.91 6.14 -21.30
N LEU A 255 -5.01 5.43 -20.63
CA LEU A 255 -4.20 6.02 -19.54
C LEU A 255 -3.07 6.95 -20.03
N HIS A 256 -2.94 7.13 -21.35
CA HIS A 256 -1.98 8.04 -21.99
C HIS A 256 -2.32 9.52 -21.76
N VAL A 257 -3.60 9.88 -21.63
CA VAL A 257 -4.01 11.29 -21.39
C VAL A 257 -3.45 11.85 -20.08
N ALA A 258 -3.20 10.98 -19.10
CA ALA A 258 -2.54 11.35 -17.84
C ALA A 258 -1.01 11.36 -17.93
N LYS A 259 -0.43 10.77 -18.98
CA LYS A 259 1.03 10.75 -19.23
C LYS A 259 1.48 11.86 -20.17
N THR A 260 0.62 12.29 -21.10
CA THR A 260 0.93 13.29 -22.12
C THR A 260 -0.15 14.37 -22.13
N LEU A 261 0.26 15.63 -21.98
CA LEU A 261 -0.66 16.75 -22.18
C LEU A 261 -1.09 16.81 -23.65
N PRO A 262 -2.39 16.94 -23.95
CA PRO A 262 -2.86 17.09 -25.31
C PRO A 262 -2.38 18.45 -25.86
N SER A 263 -1.83 18.45 -27.07
CA SER A 263 -1.29 19.65 -27.73
C SER A 263 -2.30 20.80 -27.83
N ARG A 264 -3.61 20.49 -27.88
CA ARG A 264 -4.69 21.49 -27.88
C ARG A 264 -4.79 22.34 -26.60
N ILE A 265 -4.22 21.89 -25.47
CA ILE A 265 -4.17 22.65 -24.21
C ILE A 265 -2.88 23.48 -24.13
N CYS A 266 -1.85 23.10 -24.89
CA CYS A 266 -0.54 23.76 -24.87
C CYS A 266 -0.41 24.93 -25.85
N VAL A 267 -1.33 25.04 -26.82
CA VAL A 267 -1.41 26.11 -27.83
C VAL A 267 -2.48 27.11 -27.41
#